data_AF-A0A523RI38-F1
#
_entry.id   AF-A0A523RI38-F1
#
_cell.length_a   1.000
_cell.length_b   1.000
_cell.length_c   1.000
_cell.angle_alpha   90.00
_cell.angle_beta   90.00
_cell.angle_gamma   90.00
#
_symmetry.space_group_name_H-M   'P 1'
#
loop_
_entity.id
_entity.type
_entity.pdbx_description
1 polymer ?
#
loop_
_entity_poly.entity_id
_entity_poly.type
_entity_poly.pdbx_seq_one_letter_code
_entity_poly.pdbx_strand_id
1 'polypeptide(L)'
;MSIHGNQYILPLFYTHSSLPPINDYDELALSFYLLTKNLKQNEKVLSFSRLLWPFLCVQGVISTHIILDGLNLFSKKGKLSNPPRQPLIGHLLRNIENRTKEEQIKKIIDVLQYIDKDAEAIGESEESEFQKLKINSLTNPEFLQTLVKLLPFIEFKSVAEYMPLETNFTTEQALEIADTYRNTIDYMKGNALRWDTQIELIGKEVDKWLIDLNVQLKDISSRFSSQISKTSQTIDSSQIKEKFALESDRIDQWKVNEKKNVIENISVLFKTAERNLEEIIKKNKAFTHTDILKGRVFSDITTPFENHFKYLIEEGNNFVHSVTSLTEKYMTLKERALQIDVEAKKKLDDFSSSLDLKLQDRDKNLSAFEEEKEKMISEIKILQKSIEDLYTQVKNIIKTKNGTCLQEAKDLISWSLVDNESELFSRPIVWIYMPLYVMFIENEEILEEKMVAVYPGFITDDPNNRYQEISGAMLNLKEAVNERIEEDMALRSNFEFSSENRNLLNDPSLAKKIQQGISALRRTTILSEQMENELRSKLGLISQ
;
A
#
# COMPACT_ATOMS: atom_id res chain seq x y z
N MET A 1 -18.26 -36.75 -35.97
CA MET A 1 -18.34 -35.76 -37.08
C MET A 1 -17.72 -36.39 -38.32
N SER A 2 -18.43 -36.53 -39.45
CA SER A 2 -17.81 -37.10 -40.66
C SER A 2 -17.02 -36.02 -41.40
N ILE A 3 -15.69 -36.06 -41.29
CA ILE A 3 -14.81 -35.11 -41.97
C ILE A 3 -14.60 -35.59 -43.40
N HIS A 4 -14.89 -34.72 -44.37
CA HIS A 4 -14.76 -35.03 -45.79
C HIS A 4 -13.82 -34.05 -46.48
N GLY A 5 -13.19 -34.49 -47.56
CA GLY A 5 -12.29 -33.67 -48.38
C GLY A 5 -10.87 -33.55 -47.82
N ASN A 6 -10.14 -32.57 -48.33
CA ASN A 6 -8.78 -32.30 -47.88
C ASN A 6 -8.79 -31.50 -46.56
N GLN A 7 -7.87 -31.84 -45.67
CA GLN A 7 -7.68 -31.19 -44.39
C GLN A 7 -6.21 -30.84 -44.21
N TYR A 8 -5.93 -29.92 -43.28
CA TYR A 8 -4.56 -29.61 -42.88
C TYR A 8 -4.05 -30.70 -41.94
N ILE A 9 -3.13 -31.54 -42.43
CA ILE A 9 -2.59 -32.69 -41.71
C ILE A 9 -1.09 -32.49 -41.54
N LEU A 10 -0.60 -32.59 -40.31
CA LEU A 10 0.84 -32.62 -40.02
C LEU A 10 1.44 -33.93 -40.55
N PRO A 11 2.71 -33.96 -41.00
CA PRO A 11 3.36 -35.23 -41.28
C PRO A 11 3.63 -36.00 -39.97
N LEU A 12 3.60 -37.33 -40.04
CA LEU A 12 3.93 -38.18 -38.91
C LEU A 12 5.45 -38.22 -38.70
N PHE A 13 6.21 -38.45 -39.76
CA PHE A 13 7.66 -38.54 -39.68
C PHE A 13 8.33 -37.34 -40.34
N TYR A 14 9.34 -36.81 -39.66
CA TYR A 14 10.16 -35.70 -40.12
C TYR A 14 11.57 -36.22 -40.34
N THR A 15 12.19 -35.84 -41.44
CA THR A 15 13.57 -36.21 -41.72
C THR A 15 14.48 -35.00 -41.58
N HIS A 16 15.70 -35.22 -41.09
CA HIS A 16 16.77 -34.24 -41.26
C HIS A 16 17.18 -34.18 -42.73
N SER A 17 17.79 -33.07 -43.15
CA SER A 17 18.08 -32.72 -44.56
C SER A 17 18.93 -33.73 -45.35
N SER A 18 19.46 -34.78 -44.71
CA SER A 18 20.16 -35.91 -45.32
C SER A 18 19.24 -37.04 -45.82
N LEU A 19 18.05 -37.21 -45.25
CA LEU A 19 17.16 -38.34 -45.53
C LEU A 19 15.96 -37.92 -46.41
N PRO A 20 15.55 -38.76 -47.38
CA PRO A 20 14.39 -38.47 -48.23
C PRO A 20 13.10 -38.44 -47.39
N PRO A 21 12.08 -37.66 -47.81
CA PRO A 21 10.80 -37.60 -47.11
C PRO A 21 10.11 -38.97 -47.10
N ILE A 22 9.41 -39.27 -46.01
CA ILE A 22 8.72 -40.54 -45.78
C ILE A 22 7.24 -40.36 -46.09
N ASN A 23 6.75 -41.06 -47.11
CA ASN A 23 5.39 -40.89 -47.61
C ASN A 23 4.65 -42.25 -47.75
N ASP A 24 3.32 -42.19 -47.66
CA ASP A 24 2.39 -43.29 -47.96
C ASP A 24 2.77 -44.65 -47.35
N TYR A 25 3.31 -45.57 -48.17
CA TYR A 25 3.66 -46.93 -47.75
C TYR A 25 4.93 -46.98 -46.91
N ASP A 26 5.83 -46.01 -47.07
CA ASP A 26 7.04 -45.89 -46.26
C ASP A 26 6.66 -45.52 -44.82
N GLU A 27 5.72 -44.58 -44.65
CA GLU A 27 5.16 -44.21 -43.35
C GLU A 27 4.47 -45.41 -42.69
N LEU A 28 3.64 -46.14 -43.44
CA LEU A 28 2.93 -47.31 -42.94
C LEU A 28 3.89 -48.42 -42.48
N ALA A 29 4.92 -48.73 -43.27
CA ALA A 29 5.89 -49.77 -42.92
C ALA A 29 6.74 -49.38 -41.70
N LEU A 30 7.17 -48.11 -41.60
CA LEU A 30 7.95 -47.63 -40.47
C LEU A 30 7.11 -47.56 -39.18
N SER A 31 5.86 -47.11 -39.27
CA SER A 31 4.94 -47.13 -38.12
C SER A 31 4.66 -48.55 -37.65
N PHE A 32 4.45 -49.49 -38.58
CA PHE A 32 4.27 -50.90 -38.24
C PHE A 32 5.52 -51.48 -37.53
N TYR A 33 6.73 -51.14 -37.99
CA TYR A 33 7.97 -51.49 -37.30
C TYR A 33 7.98 -51.00 -35.85
N LEU A 34 7.72 -49.71 -35.65
CA LEU A 34 7.84 -49.06 -34.34
C LEU A 34 6.83 -49.62 -33.33
N LEU A 35 5.64 -50.00 -33.81
CA LEU A 35 4.59 -50.63 -33.01
C LEU A 35 4.90 -52.10 -32.68
N THR A 36 5.58 -52.84 -33.56
CA THR A 36 5.76 -54.30 -33.40
C THR A 36 7.15 -54.75 -32.96
N LYS A 37 8.15 -53.86 -32.95
CA LYS A 37 9.55 -54.20 -32.58
C LYS A 37 9.68 -54.83 -31.18
N ASN A 38 8.81 -54.45 -30.24
CA ASN A 38 8.84 -54.94 -28.85
C ASN A 38 7.73 -55.96 -28.55
N LEU A 39 6.98 -56.40 -29.57
CA LEU A 39 5.87 -57.33 -29.41
C LEU A 39 6.38 -58.72 -29.01
N LYS A 40 5.86 -59.29 -27.93
CA LYS A 40 6.22 -60.63 -27.46
C LYS A 40 5.51 -61.72 -28.26
N GLN A 41 5.86 -62.99 -28.03
CA GLN A 41 5.25 -64.12 -28.74
C GLN A 41 3.82 -64.44 -28.28
N ASN A 42 3.48 -64.12 -27.03
CA ASN A 42 2.15 -64.30 -26.41
C ASN A 42 1.24 -63.08 -26.58
N GLU A 43 1.61 -62.12 -27.43
CA GLU A 43 0.86 -60.89 -27.65
C GLU A 43 0.22 -60.89 -29.05
N LYS A 44 -1.10 -60.69 -29.09
CA LYS A 44 -1.92 -60.68 -30.31
C LYS A 44 -2.37 -59.27 -30.65
N VAL A 45 -2.29 -58.90 -31.93
CA VAL A 45 -2.78 -57.60 -32.41
C VAL A 45 -4.29 -57.69 -32.69
N LEU A 46 -5.08 -56.88 -31.99
CA LEU A 46 -6.54 -56.81 -32.15
C LEU A 46 -6.95 -55.81 -33.24
N SER A 47 -6.35 -54.62 -33.22
CA SER A 47 -6.59 -53.57 -34.22
C SER A 47 -5.32 -52.78 -34.51
N PHE A 48 -5.22 -52.30 -35.75
CA PHE A 48 -4.13 -51.44 -36.20
C PHE A 48 -4.68 -50.37 -37.14
N SER A 49 -4.54 -49.10 -36.76
CA SER A 49 -5.24 -48.01 -37.44
C SER A 49 -4.43 -46.73 -37.50
N ARG A 50 -4.70 -45.94 -38.55
CA ARG A 50 -4.15 -44.58 -38.73
C ARG A 50 -5.20 -43.57 -38.29
N LEU A 51 -4.93 -42.87 -37.19
CA LEU A 51 -5.87 -41.93 -36.57
C LEU A 51 -5.43 -40.48 -36.79
N LEU A 52 -6.38 -39.55 -36.69
CA LEU A 52 -6.12 -38.11 -36.68
C LEU A 52 -6.57 -37.51 -35.37
N TRP A 53 -5.63 -36.89 -34.65
CA TRP A 53 -5.91 -36.11 -33.47
C TRP A 53 -6.32 -34.68 -33.86
N PRO A 54 -7.53 -34.24 -33.52
CA PRO A 54 -8.03 -32.93 -33.91
C PRO A 54 -7.53 -31.81 -32.99
N PHE A 55 -6.87 -30.80 -33.57
CA PHE A 55 -6.60 -29.51 -32.95
C PHE A 55 -7.35 -28.40 -33.69
N LEU A 56 -7.94 -27.47 -32.95
CA LEU A 56 -8.65 -26.33 -33.52
C LEU A 56 -7.87 -25.05 -33.24
N CYS A 57 -7.41 -24.40 -34.29
CA CYS A 57 -6.87 -23.06 -34.24
C CYS A 57 -8.02 -22.06 -34.31
N VAL A 58 -8.13 -21.18 -33.31
CA VAL A 58 -9.17 -20.13 -33.23
C VAL A 58 -8.49 -18.81 -32.92
N GLN A 59 -8.98 -17.72 -33.51
CA GLN A 59 -8.49 -16.37 -33.21
C GLN A 59 -8.56 -16.07 -31.70
N GLY A 60 -7.42 -15.63 -31.16
CA GLY A 60 -7.24 -15.26 -29.77
C GLY A 60 -7.39 -13.75 -29.56
N VAL A 61 -6.43 -13.14 -28.88
CA VAL A 61 -6.35 -11.67 -28.76
C VAL A 61 -5.79 -11.06 -30.06
N ILE A 62 -5.65 -9.73 -30.11
CA ILE A 62 -5.17 -9.02 -31.30
C ILE A 62 -3.86 -9.66 -31.82
N SER A 63 -3.90 -10.14 -33.07
CA SER A 63 -2.78 -10.76 -33.78
C SER A 63 -2.25 -12.06 -33.15
N THR A 64 -3.11 -12.82 -32.48
CA THR A 64 -2.78 -14.16 -31.99
C THR A 64 -3.88 -15.19 -32.26
N HIS A 65 -3.51 -16.47 -32.26
CA HIS A 65 -4.41 -17.61 -32.29
C HIS A 65 -4.19 -18.53 -31.09
N ILE A 66 -5.26 -19.03 -30.48
CA ILE A 66 -5.20 -20.12 -29.51
C ILE A 66 -5.36 -21.46 -30.24
N ILE A 67 -4.76 -22.52 -29.69
CA ILE A 67 -4.96 -23.89 -30.16
C ILE A 67 -5.71 -24.66 -29.09
N LEU A 68 -6.87 -25.20 -29.47
CA LEU A 68 -7.71 -26.05 -28.64
C LEU A 68 -7.50 -27.51 -29.02
N ASP A 69 -7.18 -28.33 -28.04
CA ASP A 69 -7.09 -29.78 -28.17
C ASP A 69 -8.47 -30.42 -28.12
N GLY A 70 -8.89 -31.04 -29.22
CA GLY A 70 -10.18 -31.68 -29.37
C GLY A 70 -10.45 -32.82 -28.38
N LEU A 71 -9.42 -33.43 -27.78
CA LEU A 71 -9.59 -34.49 -26.77
C LEU A 71 -9.62 -33.96 -25.33
N ASN A 72 -9.47 -32.65 -25.12
CA ASN A 72 -9.50 -32.01 -23.81
C ASN A 72 -8.47 -32.60 -22.81
N LEU A 73 -7.28 -32.99 -23.30
CA LEU A 73 -6.15 -33.39 -22.46
C LEU A 73 -5.49 -32.18 -21.83
N PHE A 74 -5.28 -31.14 -22.64
CA PHE A 74 -4.77 -29.87 -22.14
C PHE A 74 -5.89 -29.01 -21.56
N SER A 75 -5.58 -28.24 -20.52
CA SER A 75 -6.48 -27.25 -19.95
C SER A 75 -5.66 -26.27 -19.11
N LYS A 76 -5.93 -24.98 -19.24
CA LYS A 76 -5.34 -23.98 -18.35
C LYS A 76 -6.14 -23.95 -17.04
N LYS A 77 -5.51 -24.42 -15.96
CA LYS A 77 -6.01 -24.25 -14.59
C LYS A 77 -5.16 -23.21 -13.85
N GLY A 78 -5.76 -22.47 -12.92
CA GLY A 78 -5.02 -21.49 -12.12
C GLY A 78 -5.91 -20.67 -11.17
N LYS A 79 -5.32 -19.61 -10.64
CA LYS A 79 -5.96 -18.58 -9.82
C LYS A 79 -5.62 -17.21 -10.43
N LEU A 80 -6.55 -16.27 -10.37
CA LEU A 80 -6.38 -14.90 -10.86
C LEU A 80 -6.58 -13.90 -9.75
N SER A 81 -5.76 -12.87 -9.71
CA SER A 81 -5.88 -11.82 -8.70
C SER A 81 -7.14 -10.97 -8.91
N ASN A 82 -7.90 -10.76 -7.83
CA ASN A 82 -9.12 -9.97 -7.82
C ASN A 82 -9.00 -8.83 -6.79
N PRO A 83 -9.12 -7.56 -7.20
CA PRO A 83 -9.08 -6.44 -6.28
C PRO A 83 -10.32 -6.40 -5.38
N PRO A 84 -10.19 -5.89 -4.14
CA PRO A 84 -11.33 -5.68 -3.27
C PRO A 84 -12.32 -4.70 -3.91
N ARG A 85 -13.59 -4.84 -3.54
CA ARG A 85 -14.68 -3.97 -4.00
C ARG A 85 -14.41 -2.52 -3.58
N GLN A 86 -14.51 -1.57 -4.51
CA GLN A 86 -14.41 -0.13 -4.22
C GLN A 86 -15.33 0.33 -3.08
N PRO A 87 -16.59 -0.12 -2.99
CA PRO A 87 -17.45 0.21 -1.85
C PRO A 87 -16.88 -0.20 -0.49
N LEU A 88 -16.14 -1.31 -0.39
CA LEU A 88 -15.54 -1.76 0.87
C LEU A 88 -14.48 -0.76 1.36
N ILE A 89 -13.58 -0.33 0.48
CA ILE A 89 -12.58 0.71 0.79
C ILE A 89 -13.27 2.05 1.07
N GLY A 90 -14.28 2.41 0.26
CA GLY A 90 -15.08 3.62 0.48
C GLY A 90 -15.79 3.63 1.84
N HIS A 91 -16.32 2.50 2.30
CA HIS A 91 -16.91 2.37 3.63
C HIS A 91 -15.86 2.56 4.72
N LEU A 92 -14.67 1.96 4.59
CA LEU A 92 -13.58 2.14 5.57
C LEU A 92 -13.13 3.59 5.69
N LEU A 93 -13.12 4.33 4.58
CA LEU A 93 -12.78 5.75 4.56
C LEU A 93 -13.90 6.64 5.14
N ARG A 94 -15.18 6.27 4.94
CA ARG A 94 -16.34 7.04 5.43
C ARG A 94 -16.72 6.75 6.88
N ASN A 95 -16.37 5.58 7.41
CA ASN A 95 -16.76 5.19 8.78
C ASN A 95 -15.83 5.86 9.81
N ILE A 96 -16.13 7.14 10.08
CA ILE A 96 -15.37 8.05 10.95
C ILE A 96 -15.67 7.79 12.44
N GLU A 97 -16.80 7.17 12.77
CA GLU A 97 -17.42 7.31 14.09
C GLU A 97 -16.68 6.63 15.26
N ASN A 98 -15.62 5.83 15.04
CA ASN A 98 -14.91 5.15 16.14
C ASN A 98 -13.40 4.93 15.94
N ARG A 99 -12.75 5.54 14.94
CA ARG A 99 -11.37 5.20 14.58
C ARG A 99 -10.50 6.40 14.29
N THR A 100 -9.21 6.30 14.64
CA THR A 100 -8.21 7.28 14.21
C THR A 100 -7.91 7.14 12.71
N LYS A 101 -7.41 8.22 12.09
CA LYS A 101 -7.00 8.19 10.66
C LYS A 101 -5.97 7.09 10.38
N GLU A 102 -5.05 6.86 11.32
CA GLU A 102 -4.05 5.79 11.21
C GLU A 102 -4.69 4.40 11.24
N GLU A 103 -5.66 4.16 12.13
CA GLU A 103 -6.38 2.89 12.21
C GLU A 103 -7.22 2.61 10.96
N GLN A 104 -7.77 3.65 10.33
CA GLN A 104 -8.47 3.52 9.05
C GLN A 104 -7.50 3.04 7.96
N ILE A 105 -6.32 3.65 7.83
CA ILE A 105 -5.34 3.23 6.83
C ILE A 105 -4.79 1.83 7.14
N LYS A 106 -4.53 1.49 8.40
CA LYS A 106 -4.10 0.14 8.80
C LYS A 106 -5.12 -0.93 8.41
N LYS A 107 -6.42 -0.70 8.65
CA LYS A 107 -7.45 -1.67 8.20
C LYS A 107 -7.56 -1.73 6.69
N ILE A 108 -7.33 -0.63 5.98
CA ILE A 108 -7.25 -0.65 4.51
C ILE A 108 -6.06 -1.53 4.09
N ILE A 109 -4.88 -1.37 4.70
CA ILE A 109 -3.72 -2.24 4.45
C ILE A 109 -4.10 -3.70 4.68
N ASP A 110 -4.75 -4.04 5.79
CA ASP A 110 -5.19 -5.41 6.10
C ASP A 110 -6.11 -5.98 5.01
N VAL A 111 -7.06 -5.17 4.49
CA VAL A 111 -7.96 -5.59 3.41
C VAL A 111 -7.22 -5.75 2.07
N LEU A 112 -6.26 -4.87 1.77
CA LEU A 112 -5.45 -4.97 0.54
C LEU A 112 -4.46 -6.14 0.59
N GLN A 113 -4.06 -6.55 1.79
CA GLN A 113 -3.16 -7.69 2.05
C GLN A 113 -3.90 -8.97 2.40
N TYR A 114 -5.23 -8.96 2.49
CA TYR A 114 -5.99 -10.12 2.94
C TYR A 114 -5.73 -11.30 2.01
N ILE A 115 -5.07 -12.32 2.55
CA ILE A 115 -4.86 -13.61 1.91
C ILE A 115 -5.90 -14.56 2.47
N ASP A 116 -6.82 -14.96 1.62
CA ASP A 116 -7.85 -15.93 1.96
C ASP A 116 -7.21 -17.31 2.12
N LYS A 117 -6.92 -17.71 3.37
CA LYS A 117 -6.29 -19.01 3.68
C LYS A 117 -7.30 -20.16 3.68
N ASP A 118 -8.60 -19.87 3.76
CA ASP A 118 -9.65 -20.88 3.97
C ASP A 118 -10.59 -21.06 2.76
N ALA A 119 -10.62 -20.16 1.77
CA ALA A 119 -11.44 -20.29 0.56
C ALA A 119 -10.86 -21.18 -0.55
N GLU A 120 -10.00 -22.16 -0.24
CA GLU A 120 -9.63 -23.17 -1.24
C GLU A 120 -10.83 -24.05 -1.68
N ALA A 121 -11.87 -24.13 -0.83
CA ALA A 121 -13.02 -25.02 -1.01
C ALA A 121 -14.32 -24.34 -1.52
N ILE A 122 -14.50 -23.03 -1.41
CA ILE A 122 -15.80 -22.38 -1.70
C ILE A 122 -15.77 -21.73 -3.08
N GLY A 123 -16.60 -22.24 -3.99
CA GLY A 123 -16.85 -21.66 -5.30
C GLY A 123 -17.60 -20.33 -5.22
N GLU A 124 -17.43 -19.52 -6.27
CA GLU A 124 -18.31 -18.40 -6.67
C GLU A 124 -18.72 -17.35 -5.63
N SER A 125 -18.07 -17.26 -4.45
CA SER A 125 -18.26 -16.12 -3.56
C SER A 125 -17.35 -14.95 -3.96
N GLU A 126 -17.96 -13.79 -4.19
CA GLU A 126 -17.35 -12.57 -4.73
C GLU A 126 -16.36 -11.85 -3.79
N GLU A 127 -15.98 -12.49 -2.68
CA GLU A 127 -15.15 -11.91 -1.60
C GLU A 127 -13.76 -12.56 -1.47
N SER A 128 -13.31 -13.35 -2.46
CA SER A 128 -11.96 -13.92 -2.43
C SER A 128 -10.94 -13.06 -3.18
N GLU A 129 -9.70 -13.04 -2.67
CA GLU A 129 -8.52 -12.44 -3.33
C GLU A 129 -8.25 -13.10 -4.68
N PHE A 130 -8.62 -14.38 -4.82
CA PHE A 130 -8.34 -15.16 -6.01
C PHE A 130 -9.60 -15.76 -6.62
N GLN A 131 -9.75 -15.63 -7.93
CA GLN A 131 -10.78 -16.33 -8.70
C GLN A 131 -10.19 -17.56 -9.38
N LYS A 132 -10.88 -18.71 -9.29
CA LYS A 132 -10.44 -19.94 -9.99
C LYS A 132 -10.53 -19.74 -11.50
N LEU A 133 -9.43 -20.00 -12.21
CA LEU A 133 -9.36 -20.00 -13.67
C LEU A 133 -9.39 -21.44 -14.17
N LYS A 134 -10.30 -21.72 -15.11
CA LYS A 134 -10.29 -22.94 -15.90
C LYS A 134 -10.68 -22.63 -17.34
N ILE A 135 -9.75 -22.81 -18.28
CA ILE A 135 -10.04 -22.78 -19.72
C ILE A 135 -9.77 -24.18 -20.24
N ASN A 136 -10.84 -24.89 -20.57
CA ASN A 136 -10.77 -26.26 -21.06
C ASN A 136 -10.10 -26.31 -22.43
N SER A 137 -9.46 -27.43 -22.74
CA SER A 137 -8.87 -27.72 -24.06
C SER A 137 -7.73 -26.78 -24.51
N LEU A 138 -7.40 -25.74 -23.76
CA LEU A 138 -6.34 -24.79 -24.13
C LEU A 138 -4.96 -25.45 -24.05
N THR A 139 -4.27 -25.51 -25.19
CA THR A 139 -2.94 -26.13 -25.32
C THR A 139 -1.89 -25.35 -24.53
N ASN A 140 -1.01 -26.06 -23.80
CA ASN A 140 0.01 -25.42 -22.99
C ASN A 140 1.17 -24.83 -23.82
N PRO A 141 1.93 -23.84 -23.31
CA PRO A 141 2.99 -23.17 -24.06
C PRO A 141 4.12 -24.12 -24.52
N GLU A 142 4.44 -25.13 -23.70
CA GLU A 142 5.49 -26.12 -24.03
C GLU A 142 5.13 -26.95 -25.27
N PHE A 143 3.88 -27.40 -25.36
CA PHE A 143 3.38 -28.13 -26.52
C PHE A 143 3.10 -27.20 -27.70
N LEU A 144 2.66 -25.95 -27.46
CA LEU A 144 2.54 -24.93 -28.52
C LEU A 144 3.87 -24.70 -29.23
N GLN A 145 4.99 -24.61 -28.51
CA GLN A 145 6.33 -24.51 -29.11
C GLN A 145 6.69 -25.72 -29.97
N THR A 146 6.16 -26.91 -29.61
CA THR A 146 6.31 -28.11 -30.42
C THR A 146 5.50 -27.99 -31.70
N LEU A 147 4.22 -27.62 -31.61
CA LEU A 147 3.37 -27.39 -32.78
C LEU A 147 3.95 -26.33 -33.72
N VAL A 148 4.48 -25.22 -33.21
CA VAL A 148 5.14 -24.17 -34.03
C VAL A 148 6.26 -24.71 -34.90
N LYS A 149 7.02 -25.71 -34.43
CA LYS A 149 8.05 -26.37 -35.25
C LYS A 149 7.47 -27.25 -36.36
N LEU A 150 6.24 -27.74 -36.18
CA LEU A 150 5.57 -28.67 -37.09
C LEU A 150 4.67 -27.96 -38.11
N LEU A 151 4.08 -26.81 -37.75
CA LEU A 151 3.19 -26.05 -38.61
C LEU A 151 3.77 -25.74 -40.01
N PRO A 152 5.07 -25.43 -40.20
CA PRO A 152 5.64 -25.19 -41.53
C PRO A 152 5.57 -26.40 -42.48
N PHE A 153 5.42 -27.61 -41.95
CA PHE A 153 5.38 -28.85 -42.73
C PHE A 153 3.95 -29.35 -42.98
N ILE A 154 2.93 -28.57 -42.59
CA ILE A 154 1.54 -28.99 -42.71
C ILE A 154 1.12 -29.14 -44.19
N GLU A 155 0.40 -30.21 -44.50
CA GLU A 155 -0.04 -30.52 -45.85
C GLU A 155 -1.57 -30.48 -45.95
N PHE A 156 -2.10 -29.88 -47.02
CA PHE A 156 -3.54 -29.91 -47.30
C PHE A 156 -3.91 -31.12 -48.16
N LYS A 157 -4.18 -32.26 -47.52
CA LYS A 157 -4.38 -33.56 -48.19
C LYS A 157 -5.64 -34.28 -47.72
N SER A 158 -6.05 -35.28 -48.50
CA SER A 158 -7.28 -36.05 -48.25
C SER A 158 -7.17 -36.87 -46.96
N VAL A 159 -8.22 -36.82 -46.14
CA VAL A 159 -8.36 -37.68 -44.94
C VAL A 159 -8.88 -39.09 -45.28
N ALA A 160 -9.02 -39.41 -46.57
CA ALA A 160 -9.66 -40.64 -47.02
C ALA A 160 -9.00 -41.92 -46.51
N GLU A 161 -7.75 -41.89 -46.03
CA GLU A 161 -7.00 -43.02 -45.42
C GLU A 161 -6.92 -42.99 -43.88
N TYR A 162 -7.57 -42.01 -43.24
CA TYR A 162 -7.48 -41.79 -41.80
C TYR A 162 -8.84 -41.93 -41.10
N MET A 163 -8.81 -42.16 -39.78
CA MET A 163 -9.99 -42.00 -38.93
C MET A 163 -9.76 -40.87 -37.91
N PRO A 164 -10.50 -39.76 -37.97
CA PRO A 164 -10.40 -38.72 -36.96
C PRO A 164 -11.00 -39.16 -35.63
N LEU A 165 -10.28 -38.89 -34.54
CA LEU A 165 -10.81 -39.06 -33.19
C LEU A 165 -11.95 -38.07 -32.96
N GLU A 166 -12.94 -38.47 -32.15
CA GLU A 166 -14.07 -37.60 -31.85
C GLU A 166 -13.65 -36.44 -30.95
N THR A 167 -14.11 -35.23 -31.31
CA THR A 167 -13.84 -34.01 -30.55
C THR A 167 -14.83 -33.86 -29.40
N ASN A 168 -14.35 -33.47 -28.22
CA ASN A 168 -15.13 -33.19 -27.03
C ASN A 168 -15.93 -31.88 -27.09
N PHE A 169 -15.73 -31.08 -28.14
CA PHE A 169 -16.46 -29.83 -28.33
C PHE A 169 -16.90 -29.64 -29.78
N THR A 170 -17.97 -28.87 -29.95
CA THR A 170 -18.41 -28.35 -31.26
C THR A 170 -17.67 -27.07 -31.61
N THR A 171 -17.78 -26.62 -32.87
CA THR A 171 -17.18 -25.33 -33.28
C THR A 171 -17.77 -24.14 -32.50
N GLU A 172 -19.06 -24.20 -32.13
CA GLU A 172 -19.71 -23.18 -31.30
C GLU A 172 -19.12 -23.14 -29.88
N GLN A 173 -18.96 -24.30 -29.25
CA GLN A 173 -18.32 -24.41 -27.93
C GLN A 173 -16.86 -23.94 -27.97
N ALA A 174 -16.14 -24.20 -29.06
CA ALA A 174 -14.79 -23.67 -29.25
C ALA A 174 -14.75 -22.14 -29.31
N LEU A 175 -15.75 -21.51 -29.95
CA LEU A 175 -15.88 -20.06 -29.96
C LEU A 175 -16.17 -19.51 -28.55
N GLU A 176 -17.03 -20.18 -27.78
CA GLU A 176 -17.28 -19.83 -26.38
C GLU A 176 -16.01 -19.94 -25.51
N ILE A 177 -15.17 -20.96 -25.75
CA ILE A 177 -13.87 -21.10 -25.09
C ILE A 177 -12.93 -19.94 -25.47
N ALA A 178 -12.90 -19.55 -26.75
CA ALA A 178 -12.09 -18.43 -27.23
C ALA A 178 -12.59 -17.07 -26.69
N ASP A 179 -13.90 -16.88 -26.56
CA ASP A 179 -14.50 -15.72 -25.90
C ASP A 179 -14.14 -15.71 -24.41
N THR A 180 -14.24 -16.85 -23.73
CA THR A 180 -13.84 -17.00 -22.33
C THR A 180 -12.37 -16.62 -22.15
N TYR A 181 -11.49 -17.09 -23.04
CA TYR A 181 -10.07 -16.74 -23.04
C TYR A 181 -9.84 -15.22 -23.16
N ARG A 182 -10.45 -14.57 -24.15
CA ARG A 182 -10.34 -13.11 -24.37
C ARG A 182 -10.89 -12.32 -23.18
N ASN A 183 -12.10 -12.65 -22.74
CA ASN A 183 -12.76 -12.01 -21.60
C ASN A 183 -11.94 -12.16 -20.32
N THR A 184 -11.27 -13.29 -20.12
CA THR A 184 -10.40 -13.49 -18.96
C THR A 184 -9.19 -12.54 -19.01
N ILE A 185 -8.55 -12.36 -20.17
CA ILE A 185 -7.44 -11.40 -20.34
C ILE A 185 -7.91 -9.97 -20.07
N ASP A 186 -9.05 -9.59 -20.63
CA ASP A 186 -9.61 -8.24 -20.43
C ASP A 186 -10.04 -8.03 -18.98
N TYR A 187 -10.55 -9.05 -18.31
CA TYR A 187 -10.85 -9.04 -16.89
C TYR A 187 -9.60 -8.80 -16.04
N MET A 188 -8.48 -9.47 -16.33
CA MET A 188 -7.20 -9.24 -15.63
C MET A 188 -6.69 -7.81 -15.82
N LYS A 189 -6.77 -7.27 -17.05
CA LYS A 189 -6.42 -5.85 -17.33
C LYS A 189 -7.36 -4.89 -16.61
N GLY A 190 -8.65 -5.19 -16.57
CA GLY A 190 -9.66 -4.45 -15.81
C GLY A 190 -9.39 -4.47 -14.31
N ASN A 191 -8.93 -5.60 -13.77
CA ASN A 191 -8.51 -5.72 -12.38
C ASN A 191 -7.27 -4.87 -12.07
N ALA A 192 -6.29 -4.80 -12.98
CA ALA A 192 -5.16 -3.88 -12.84
C ALA A 192 -5.62 -2.41 -12.77
N LEU A 193 -6.54 -2.00 -13.65
CA LEU A 193 -7.12 -0.65 -13.61
C LEU A 193 -7.90 -0.40 -12.31
N ARG A 194 -8.68 -1.38 -11.85
CA ARG A 194 -9.40 -1.30 -10.57
C ARG A 194 -8.43 -1.08 -9.41
N TRP A 195 -7.29 -1.75 -9.37
CA TRP A 195 -6.25 -1.48 -8.38
C TRP A 195 -5.79 -0.02 -8.42
N ASP A 196 -5.49 0.55 -9.58
CA ASP A 196 -5.07 1.96 -9.70
C ASP A 196 -6.14 2.94 -9.20
N THR A 197 -7.41 2.70 -9.51
CA THR A 197 -8.50 3.55 -9.02
C THR A 197 -8.62 3.56 -7.49
N GLN A 198 -8.19 2.49 -6.80
CA GLN A 198 -8.16 2.47 -5.33
C GLN A 198 -7.09 3.42 -4.77
N ILE A 199 -5.94 3.57 -5.44
CA ILE A 199 -4.91 4.56 -5.04
C ILE A 199 -5.50 5.97 -5.09
N GLU A 200 -6.25 6.29 -6.14
CA GLU A 200 -6.87 7.60 -6.32
C GLU A 200 -7.93 7.86 -5.25
N LEU A 201 -8.78 6.85 -4.98
CA LEU A 201 -9.85 6.94 -3.97
C LEU A 201 -9.29 7.15 -2.55
N ILE A 202 -8.25 6.40 -2.17
CA ILE A 202 -7.58 6.57 -0.87
C ILE A 202 -6.82 7.89 -0.82
N GLY A 203 -6.15 8.26 -1.92
CA GLY A 203 -5.37 9.49 -2.03
C GLY A 203 -6.17 10.75 -1.79
N LYS A 204 -7.38 10.83 -2.37
CA LYS A 204 -8.28 11.99 -2.17
C LYS A 204 -8.60 12.26 -0.69
N GLU A 205 -8.81 11.21 0.10
CA GLU A 205 -9.10 11.36 1.53
C GLU A 205 -7.82 11.63 2.35
N VAL A 206 -6.70 10.97 2.02
CA VAL A 206 -5.41 11.22 2.69
C VAL A 206 -4.96 12.66 2.46
N ASP A 207 -5.05 13.18 1.24
CA ASP A 207 -4.67 14.56 0.92
C ASP A 207 -5.52 15.56 1.71
N LYS A 208 -6.83 15.32 1.83
CA LYS A 208 -7.72 16.12 2.68
C LYS A 208 -7.26 16.10 4.14
N TRP A 209 -6.91 14.94 4.68
CA TRP A 209 -6.43 14.83 6.05
C TRP A 209 -5.10 15.56 6.28
N LEU A 210 -4.17 15.51 5.31
CA LEU A 210 -2.90 16.21 5.39
C LEU A 210 -3.10 17.74 5.30
N ILE A 211 -4.05 18.21 4.49
CA ILE A 211 -4.44 19.61 4.43
C ILE A 211 -5.00 20.07 5.79
N ASP A 212 -5.91 19.30 6.40
CA ASP A 212 -6.48 19.63 7.71
C ASP A 212 -5.39 19.74 8.79
N LEU A 213 -4.43 18.82 8.82
CA LEU A 213 -3.30 18.86 9.76
C LEU A 213 -2.40 20.08 9.53
N ASN A 214 -2.17 20.45 8.29
CA ASN A 214 -1.41 21.67 7.95
C ASN A 214 -2.14 22.95 8.39
N VAL A 215 -3.47 22.98 8.30
CA VAL A 215 -4.28 24.09 8.83
C VAL A 215 -4.17 24.13 10.36
N GLN A 216 -4.31 23.00 11.04
CA GLN A 216 -4.15 22.91 12.49
C GLN A 216 -2.76 23.38 12.96
N LEU A 217 -1.69 23.02 12.24
CA LEU A 217 -0.32 23.51 12.52
C LEU A 217 -0.24 25.04 12.43
N LYS A 218 -0.83 25.64 11.38
CA LYS A 218 -0.85 27.10 11.21
C LYS A 218 -1.63 27.78 12.31
N ASP A 219 -2.78 27.23 12.68
CA ASP A 219 -3.65 27.79 13.74
C ASP A 219 -2.98 27.72 15.11
N ILE A 220 -2.36 26.60 15.47
CA ILE A 220 -1.59 26.44 16.72
C ILE A 220 -0.43 27.44 16.74
N SER A 221 0.35 27.51 15.65
CA SER A 221 1.47 28.44 15.56
C SER A 221 1.02 29.89 15.72
N SER A 222 -0.07 30.28 15.05
CA SER A 222 -0.64 31.64 15.13
C SER A 222 -1.17 31.96 16.54
N ARG A 223 -1.94 31.03 17.14
CA ARG A 223 -2.50 31.17 18.48
C ARG A 223 -1.41 31.36 19.54
N PHE A 224 -0.42 30.47 19.59
CA PHE A 224 0.67 30.57 20.56
C PHE A 224 1.55 31.79 20.28
N SER A 225 1.83 32.13 19.02
CA SER A 225 2.59 33.35 18.70
C SER A 225 1.85 34.61 19.17
N SER A 226 0.52 34.65 19.05
CA SER A 226 -0.30 35.74 19.59
C SER A 226 -0.28 35.77 21.13
N GLN A 227 -0.39 34.62 21.80
CA GLN A 227 -0.34 34.53 23.26
C GLN A 227 1.03 34.93 23.82
N ILE A 228 2.12 34.49 23.18
CA ILE A 228 3.50 34.87 23.50
C ILE A 228 3.65 36.38 23.32
N SER A 229 3.22 36.94 22.18
CA SER A 229 3.29 38.38 21.91
C SER A 229 2.49 39.23 22.89
N LYS A 230 1.31 38.78 23.34
CA LYS A 230 0.52 39.48 24.36
C LYS A 230 1.21 39.44 25.71
N THR A 231 1.69 38.27 26.11
CA THR A 231 2.36 38.06 27.40
C THR A 231 3.69 38.83 27.46
N SER A 232 4.44 38.88 26.35
CA SER A 232 5.70 39.63 26.26
C SER A 232 5.52 41.15 26.36
N GLN A 233 4.37 41.67 25.93
CA GLN A 233 4.06 43.11 25.97
C GLN A 233 3.57 43.61 27.34
N THR A 234 3.23 42.71 28.27
CA THR A 234 2.61 43.08 29.55
C THR A 234 3.53 43.91 30.45
N ILE A 235 4.80 43.53 30.53
CA ILE A 235 5.86 44.20 31.30
C ILE A 235 7.18 43.89 30.59
N ASP A 236 7.92 44.89 30.15
CA ASP A 236 9.31 44.76 29.69
C ASP A 236 10.29 45.40 30.68
N SER A 237 11.54 44.94 30.68
CA SER A 237 12.68 45.47 31.43
C SER A 237 12.83 46.99 31.34
N SER A 238 12.51 47.57 30.19
CA SER A 238 12.46 49.02 29.95
C SER A 238 11.33 49.69 30.74
N GLN A 239 10.12 49.14 30.67
CA GLN A 239 8.93 49.63 31.38
C GLN A 239 9.02 49.46 32.90
N ILE A 240 9.77 48.47 33.39
CA ILE A 240 10.06 48.31 34.82
C ILE A 240 10.90 49.47 35.32
N LYS A 241 11.96 49.82 34.59
CA LYS A 241 12.81 50.97 34.95
C LYS A 241 12.00 52.26 34.96
N GLU A 242 11.12 52.46 33.99
CA GLU A 242 10.29 53.65 33.90
C GLU A 242 9.24 53.70 35.02
N LYS A 243 8.52 52.60 35.29
CA LYS A 243 7.57 52.51 36.42
C LYS A 243 8.25 52.67 37.77
N PHE A 244 9.45 52.13 37.93
CA PHE A 244 10.25 52.28 39.13
C PHE A 244 10.69 53.74 39.33
N ALA A 245 11.14 54.41 38.27
CA ALA A 245 11.50 55.83 38.31
C ALA A 245 10.30 56.71 38.69
N LEU A 246 9.13 56.48 38.07
CA LEU A 246 7.91 57.22 38.37
C LEU A 246 7.44 57.01 39.83
N GLU A 247 7.49 55.78 40.33
CA GLU A 247 7.10 55.51 41.73
C GLU A 247 8.15 56.04 42.71
N SER A 248 9.44 56.03 42.35
CA SER A 248 10.51 56.67 43.12
C SER A 248 10.26 58.18 43.24
N ASP A 249 9.98 58.86 42.12
CA ASP A 249 9.67 60.29 42.11
C ASP A 249 8.43 60.60 42.95
N ARG A 250 7.39 59.76 42.87
CA ARG A 250 6.17 59.91 43.67
C ARG A 250 6.43 59.73 45.16
N ILE A 251 7.23 58.74 45.55
CA ILE A 251 7.62 58.50 46.95
C ILE A 251 8.49 59.65 47.46
N ASP A 252 9.38 60.20 46.64
CA ASP A 252 10.20 61.36 46.99
C ASP A 252 9.35 62.63 47.17
N GLN A 253 8.37 62.87 46.30
CA GLN A 253 7.41 63.96 46.48
C GLN A 253 6.57 63.79 47.75
N TRP A 254 6.09 62.57 48.03
CA TRP A 254 5.37 62.25 49.26
C TRP A 254 6.24 62.52 50.49
N LYS A 255 7.48 62.05 50.48
CA LYS A 255 8.49 62.26 51.53
C LYS A 255 8.73 63.75 51.80
N VAL A 256 8.89 64.55 50.75
CA VAL A 256 9.07 66.01 50.87
C VAL A 256 7.83 66.67 51.48
N ASN A 257 6.63 66.29 51.04
CA ASN A 257 5.37 66.85 51.57
C ASN A 257 5.15 66.49 53.03
N GLU A 258 5.37 65.23 53.43
CA GLU A 258 5.26 64.83 54.84
C GLU A 258 6.29 65.55 55.72
N LYS A 259 7.52 65.72 55.24
CA LYS A 259 8.53 66.51 55.99
C LYS A 259 8.14 68.00 56.08
N LYS A 260 7.51 68.57 55.06
CA LYS A 260 6.93 69.92 55.14
C LYS A 260 5.83 70.02 56.19
N ASN A 261 4.91 69.05 56.26
CA ASN A 261 3.89 68.99 57.30
C ASN A 261 4.53 68.92 58.71
N VAL A 262 5.61 68.16 58.88
CA VAL A 262 6.37 68.14 60.14
C VAL A 262 6.97 69.51 60.47
N ILE A 263 7.56 70.20 59.50
CA ILE A 263 8.12 71.55 59.68
C ILE A 263 7.01 72.57 60.03
N GLU A 264 5.86 72.51 59.38
CA GLU A 264 4.71 73.35 59.70
C GLU A 264 4.25 73.11 61.14
N ASN A 265 4.14 71.84 61.56
CA ASN A 265 3.80 71.48 62.94
C ASN A 265 4.84 71.99 63.95
N ILE A 266 6.15 71.94 63.61
CA ILE A 266 7.22 72.55 64.43
C ILE A 266 7.03 74.07 64.51
N SER A 267 6.69 74.74 63.40
CA SER A 267 6.43 76.18 63.37
C SER A 267 5.26 76.57 64.30
N VAL A 268 4.21 75.75 64.39
CA VAL A 268 3.10 75.97 65.34
C VAL A 268 3.58 75.96 66.79
N LEU A 269 4.54 75.10 67.15
CA LEU A 269 5.13 75.09 68.50
C LEU A 269 5.78 76.44 68.83
N PHE A 270 6.58 76.99 67.91
CA PHE A 270 7.23 78.29 68.10
C PHE A 270 6.23 79.45 68.11
N LYS A 271 5.21 79.45 67.25
CA LYS A 271 4.11 80.44 67.30
C LYS A 271 3.36 80.41 68.62
N THR A 272 3.22 79.23 69.23
CA THR A 272 2.57 79.09 70.55
C THR A 272 3.45 79.70 71.64
N ALA A 273 4.77 79.46 71.61
CA ALA A 273 5.70 80.11 72.53
C ALA A 273 5.72 81.64 72.37
N GLU A 274 5.71 82.14 71.12
CA GLU A 274 5.67 83.56 70.80
C GLU A 274 4.40 84.24 71.35
N ARG A 275 3.22 83.64 71.16
CA ARG A 275 1.95 84.16 71.71
C ARG A 275 1.98 84.29 73.22
N ASN A 276 2.50 83.28 73.92
CA ASN A 276 2.61 83.29 75.38
C ASN A 276 3.53 84.43 75.85
N LEU A 277 4.65 84.67 75.17
CA LEU A 277 5.54 85.81 75.46
C LEU A 277 4.88 87.16 75.17
N GLU A 278 4.19 87.30 74.04
CA GLU A 278 3.48 88.53 73.69
C GLU A 278 2.44 88.92 74.75
N GLU A 279 1.69 87.96 75.30
CA GLU A 279 0.70 88.25 76.33
C GLU A 279 1.35 88.79 77.61
N ILE A 280 2.48 88.19 78.03
CA ILE A 280 3.28 88.67 79.16
C ILE A 280 3.79 90.10 78.89
N ILE A 281 4.34 90.35 77.69
CA ILE A 281 4.86 91.67 77.28
C ILE A 281 3.73 92.73 77.24
N LYS A 282 2.56 92.39 76.67
CA LYS A 282 1.40 93.29 76.57
C LYS A 282 0.95 93.77 77.94
N LYS A 283 0.84 92.87 78.91
CA LYS A 283 0.47 93.25 80.29
C LYS A 283 1.57 94.03 81.00
N ASN A 284 2.84 93.76 80.70
CA ASN A 284 3.96 94.52 81.26
C ASN A 284 4.02 95.98 80.75
N LYS A 285 3.52 96.24 79.53
CA LYS A 285 3.62 97.55 78.87
C LYS A 285 3.03 98.71 79.69
N ALA A 286 1.93 98.47 80.39
CA ALA A 286 1.29 99.46 81.27
C ALA A 286 2.23 99.97 82.39
N PHE A 287 3.14 99.11 82.86
CA PHE A 287 4.10 99.41 83.92
C PHE A 287 5.41 100.04 83.39
N THR A 288 5.59 100.07 82.07
CA THR A 288 6.75 100.72 81.42
C THR A 288 6.48 102.16 80.99
N HIS A 289 5.22 102.59 80.94
CA HIS A 289 4.85 103.97 80.58
C HIS A 289 4.86 104.89 81.79
N THR A 290 5.99 105.57 81.98
CA THR A 290 6.28 106.39 83.17
C THR A 290 5.27 107.51 83.41
N ASP A 291 4.70 108.09 82.34
CA ASP A 291 3.81 109.24 82.45
C ASP A 291 2.42 108.88 82.98
N ILE A 292 1.94 107.65 82.76
CA ILE A 292 0.69 107.12 83.35
C ILE A 292 0.85 106.89 84.86
N LEU A 293 2.08 106.57 85.28
CA LEU A 293 2.41 106.21 86.67
C LEU A 293 2.70 107.45 87.53
N LYS A 294 3.30 108.50 86.96
CA LYS A 294 3.59 109.78 87.64
C LYS A 294 2.35 110.51 88.16
N GLY A 295 1.18 110.29 87.56
CA GLY A 295 -0.07 110.93 87.95
C GLY A 295 -0.80 110.30 89.15
N ARG A 296 -0.25 109.22 89.74
CA ARG A 296 -0.87 108.48 90.85
C ARG A 296 -0.11 108.71 92.16
N VAL A 297 -0.80 108.60 93.30
CA VAL A 297 -0.18 108.69 94.62
C VAL A 297 0.69 107.46 94.85
N PHE A 298 1.89 107.64 95.42
CA PHE A 298 2.89 106.58 95.58
C PHE A 298 2.37 105.36 96.35
N SER A 299 1.55 105.58 97.38
CA SER A 299 0.90 104.51 98.16
C SER A 299 -0.03 103.63 97.33
N ASP A 300 -0.60 104.17 96.26
CA ASP A 300 -1.62 103.50 95.45
C ASP A 300 -1.00 102.70 94.29
N ILE A 301 0.32 102.82 94.07
CA ILE A 301 1.06 102.12 93.00
C ILE A 301 2.00 101.02 93.52
N THR A 302 2.38 101.03 94.80
CA THR A 302 3.26 100.02 95.42
C THR A 302 2.64 98.62 95.39
N THR A 303 1.41 98.45 95.90
CA THR A 303 0.74 97.14 95.90
C THR A 303 0.48 96.61 94.48
N PRO A 304 0.02 97.43 93.50
CA PRO A 304 -0.04 97.02 92.10
C PRO A 304 1.31 96.59 91.51
N PHE A 305 2.42 97.26 91.85
CA PHE A 305 3.76 96.86 91.38
C PHE A 305 4.19 95.51 91.96
N GLU A 306 4.04 95.30 93.27
CA GLU A 306 4.37 94.02 93.91
C GLU A 306 3.53 92.86 93.35
N ASN A 307 2.23 93.10 93.16
CA ASN A 307 1.34 92.11 92.54
C ASN A 307 1.70 91.85 91.06
N HIS A 308 2.12 92.86 90.32
CA HIS A 308 2.58 92.69 88.94
C HIS A 308 3.93 91.98 88.85
N PHE A 309 4.87 92.25 89.77
CA PHE A 309 6.11 91.48 89.87
C PHE A 309 5.84 90.01 90.21
N LYS A 310 4.89 89.71 91.12
CA LYS A 310 4.43 88.34 91.38
C LYS A 310 3.81 87.70 90.13
N TYR A 311 2.98 88.42 89.39
CA TYR A 311 2.42 87.98 88.12
C TYR A 311 3.51 87.64 87.08
N LEU A 312 4.53 88.49 86.92
CA LEU A 312 5.66 88.24 86.02
C LEU A 312 6.47 87.00 86.42
N ILE A 313 6.63 86.75 87.73
CA ILE A 313 7.30 85.54 88.23
C ILE A 313 6.45 84.29 87.94
N GLU A 314 5.15 84.34 88.21
CA GLU A 314 4.23 83.22 88.01
C GLU A 314 4.07 82.87 86.53
N GLU A 315 3.81 83.85 85.67
CA GLU A 315 3.75 83.64 84.22
C GLU A 315 5.11 83.31 83.60
N GLY A 316 6.20 83.84 84.15
CA GLY A 316 7.55 83.44 83.76
C GLY A 316 7.77 81.94 84.00
N ASN A 317 7.34 81.42 85.15
CA ASN A 317 7.41 79.99 85.47
C ASN A 317 6.46 79.16 84.61
N ASN A 318 5.24 79.64 84.33
CA ASN A 318 4.29 78.99 83.43
C ASN A 318 4.82 78.94 81.99
N PHE A 319 5.46 80.01 81.52
CA PHE A 319 6.11 80.06 80.22
C PHE A 319 7.25 79.04 80.14
N VAL A 320 8.11 78.95 81.14
CA VAL A 320 9.17 77.94 81.20
C VAL A 320 8.59 76.52 81.15
N HIS A 321 7.53 76.23 81.91
CA HIS A 321 6.83 74.94 81.82
C HIS A 321 6.25 74.66 80.43
N SER A 322 5.65 75.68 79.80
CA SER A 322 5.13 75.59 78.44
C SER A 322 6.23 75.26 77.42
N VAL A 323 7.39 75.94 77.51
CA VAL A 323 8.54 75.69 76.64
C VAL A 323 9.09 74.28 76.81
N THR A 324 9.14 73.75 78.04
CA THR A 324 9.56 72.36 78.29
C THR A 324 8.62 71.35 77.61
N SER A 325 7.30 71.53 77.74
CA SER A 325 6.31 70.68 77.07
C SER A 325 6.37 70.80 75.53
N LEU A 326 6.62 72.00 75.00
CA LEU A 326 6.83 72.20 73.56
C LEU A 326 8.12 71.51 73.07
N THR A 327 9.15 71.45 73.91
CA THR A 327 10.42 70.77 73.59
C THR A 327 10.24 69.25 73.49
N GLU A 328 9.44 68.65 74.38
CA GLU A 328 9.07 67.23 74.28
C GLU A 328 8.30 66.93 72.99
N LYS A 329 7.35 67.79 72.62
CA LYS A 329 6.60 67.68 71.34
C LYS A 329 7.51 67.87 70.11
N TYR A 330 8.55 68.68 70.21
CA TYR A 330 9.54 68.79 69.14
C TYR A 330 10.33 67.48 68.96
N MET A 331 10.74 66.83 70.05
CA MET A 331 11.49 65.57 69.96
C MET A 331 10.67 64.45 69.31
N THR A 332 9.37 64.37 69.58
CA THR A 332 8.48 63.40 68.91
C THR A 332 8.28 63.72 67.42
N LEU A 333 8.16 65.00 67.04
CA LEU A 333 8.10 65.41 65.63
C LEU A 333 9.42 65.15 64.89
N LYS A 334 10.57 65.31 65.57
CA LYS A 334 11.89 64.99 65.03
C LYS A 334 12.05 63.50 64.75
N GLU A 335 11.60 62.63 65.64
CA GLU A 335 11.59 61.17 65.41
C GLU A 335 10.66 60.79 64.27
N ARG A 336 9.48 61.43 64.16
CA ARG A 336 8.55 61.21 63.05
C ARG A 336 9.19 61.55 61.70
N ALA A 337 10.01 62.60 61.62
CA ALA A 337 10.73 62.96 60.40
C ALA A 337 11.72 61.87 59.93
N LEU A 338 12.36 61.17 60.86
CA LEU A 338 13.27 60.05 60.57
C LEU A 338 12.51 58.79 60.16
N GLN A 339 11.34 58.53 60.76
CA GLN A 339 10.48 57.41 60.36
C GLN A 339 9.99 57.52 58.92
N ILE A 340 9.71 58.73 58.44
CA ILE A 340 9.31 58.98 57.04
C ILE A 340 10.39 58.51 56.06
N ASP A 341 11.69 58.68 56.38
CA ASP A 341 12.79 58.17 55.54
C ASP A 341 12.79 56.63 55.45
N VAL A 342 12.54 55.96 56.58
CA VAL A 342 12.49 54.49 56.66
C VAL A 342 11.26 53.95 55.94
N GLU A 343 10.10 54.58 56.12
CA GLU A 343 8.85 54.22 55.43
C GLU A 343 8.97 54.39 53.92
N ALA A 344 9.61 55.48 53.45
CA ALA A 344 9.85 55.71 52.03
C ALA A 344 10.71 54.60 51.41
N LYS A 345 11.82 54.22 52.07
CA LYS A 345 12.69 53.16 51.59
C LYS A 345 11.98 51.81 51.52
N LYS A 346 11.23 51.46 52.58
CA LYS A 346 10.46 50.21 52.63
C LYS A 346 9.42 50.12 51.50
N LYS A 347 8.67 51.20 51.24
CA LYS A 347 7.69 51.26 50.13
C LYS A 347 8.35 51.00 48.77
N LEU A 348 9.56 51.52 48.59
CA LEU A 348 10.33 51.39 47.36
C LEU A 348 10.86 49.95 47.17
N ASP A 349 11.38 49.34 48.24
CA ASP A 349 11.83 47.95 48.25
C ASP A 349 10.67 46.95 48.03
N ASP A 350 9.51 47.19 48.67
CA ASP A 350 8.30 46.39 48.51
C ASP A 350 7.77 46.49 47.05
N PHE A 351 7.83 47.69 46.45
CA PHE A 351 7.44 47.90 45.05
C PHE A 351 8.40 47.21 44.07
N SER A 352 9.71 47.27 44.31
CA SER A 352 10.72 46.54 43.53
C SER A 352 10.44 45.05 43.53
N SER A 353 10.24 44.46 44.72
CA SER A 353 9.97 43.04 44.89
C SER A 353 8.68 42.61 44.18
N SER A 354 7.65 43.46 44.19
CA SER A 354 6.40 43.21 43.44
C SER A 354 6.61 43.23 41.92
N LEU A 355 7.47 44.11 41.40
CA LEU A 355 7.80 44.16 39.97
C LEU A 355 8.63 42.95 39.54
N ASP A 356 9.61 42.53 40.35
CA ASP A 356 10.44 41.36 40.09
C ASP A 356 9.62 40.06 40.06
N LEU A 357 8.69 39.88 41.00
CA LEU A 357 7.75 38.74 41.00
C LEU A 357 6.91 38.71 39.72
N LYS A 358 6.40 39.86 39.27
CA LYS A 358 5.62 39.94 38.02
C LYS A 358 6.48 39.61 36.79
N LEU A 359 7.76 39.95 36.81
CA LEU A 359 8.72 39.61 35.76
C LEU A 359 8.98 38.10 35.71
N GLN A 360 9.23 37.49 36.87
CA GLN A 360 9.41 36.04 37.00
C GLN A 360 8.18 35.26 36.54
N ASP A 361 6.99 35.69 36.94
CA ASP A 361 5.73 35.08 36.50
C ASP A 361 5.54 35.21 34.97
N ARG A 362 5.88 36.36 34.38
CA ARG A 362 5.86 36.55 32.92
C ARG A 362 6.78 35.55 32.23
N ASP A 363 8.04 35.47 32.67
CA ASP A 363 9.05 34.61 32.04
C ASP A 363 8.67 33.13 32.15
N LYS A 364 8.16 32.71 33.32
CA LYS A 364 7.65 31.36 33.52
C LYS A 364 6.48 31.02 32.58
N ASN A 365 5.55 31.96 32.41
CA ASN A 365 4.42 31.76 31.49
C ASN A 365 4.87 31.71 30.02
N LEU A 366 5.84 32.53 29.62
CA LEU A 366 6.41 32.49 28.28
C LEU A 366 7.06 31.14 27.99
N SER A 367 7.91 30.64 28.90
CA SER A 367 8.54 29.32 28.76
C SER A 367 7.48 28.20 28.67
N ALA A 368 6.44 28.24 29.51
CA ALA A 368 5.37 27.26 29.48
C ALA A 368 4.61 27.26 28.14
N PHE A 369 4.31 28.44 27.57
CA PHE A 369 3.66 28.55 26.26
C PHE A 369 4.56 28.06 25.12
N GLU A 370 5.87 28.31 25.17
CA GLU A 370 6.82 27.79 24.19
C GLU A 370 6.92 26.26 24.24
N GLU A 371 7.03 25.68 25.44
CA GLU A 371 7.06 24.23 25.63
C GLU A 371 5.77 23.56 25.13
N GLU A 372 4.61 24.11 25.47
CA GLU A 372 3.30 23.58 25.03
C GLU A 372 3.14 23.68 23.50
N LYS A 373 3.58 24.80 22.90
CA LYS A 373 3.60 25.00 21.44
C LYS A 373 4.45 23.93 20.75
N GLU A 374 5.70 23.74 21.18
CA GLU A 374 6.60 22.76 20.58
C GLU A 374 6.07 21.34 20.72
N LYS A 375 5.49 21.00 21.88
CA LYS A 375 4.87 19.69 22.10
C LYS A 375 3.73 19.43 21.12
N MET A 376 2.76 20.35 21.01
CA MET A 376 1.62 20.19 20.11
C MET A 376 2.04 20.15 18.63
N ILE A 377 3.03 20.97 18.23
CA ILE A 377 3.59 20.93 16.87
C ILE A 377 4.25 19.57 16.60
N SER A 378 4.98 19.03 17.58
CA SER A 378 5.64 17.73 17.45
C SER A 378 4.63 16.58 17.28
N GLU A 379 3.54 16.59 18.06
CA GLU A 379 2.47 15.58 17.99
C GLU A 379 1.80 15.57 16.61
N ILE A 380 1.49 16.75 16.05
CA ILE A 380 0.87 16.83 14.71
C ILE A 380 1.85 16.40 13.62
N LYS A 381 3.14 16.77 13.72
CA LYS A 381 4.17 16.34 12.75
C LYS A 381 4.37 14.82 12.76
N ILE A 382 4.34 14.19 13.94
CA ILE A 382 4.43 12.74 14.08
C ILE A 382 3.22 12.08 13.39
N LEU A 383 2.01 12.58 13.65
CA LEU A 383 0.79 12.06 13.03
C LEU A 383 0.79 12.24 11.51
N GLN A 384 1.26 13.39 11.02
CA GLN A 384 1.38 13.65 9.58
C GLN A 384 2.32 12.64 8.91
N LYS A 385 3.51 12.45 9.49
CA LYS A 385 4.50 11.49 8.98
C LYS A 385 3.97 10.06 9.00
N SER A 386 3.30 9.67 10.09
CA SER A 386 2.67 8.35 10.22
C SER A 386 1.63 8.08 9.12
N ILE A 387 0.77 9.06 8.81
CA ILE A 387 -0.21 8.97 7.72
C ILE A 387 0.49 8.86 6.35
N GLU A 388 1.53 9.66 6.10
CA GLU A 388 2.30 9.62 4.85
C GLU A 388 3.01 8.27 4.64
N ASP A 389 3.62 7.74 5.70
CA ASP A 389 4.30 6.44 5.69
C ASP A 389 3.31 5.30 5.43
N LEU A 390 2.15 5.30 6.10
CA LEU A 390 1.09 4.31 5.89
C LEU A 390 0.50 4.40 4.47
N TYR A 391 0.28 5.61 3.95
CA TYR A 391 -0.21 5.77 2.58
C TYR A 391 0.81 5.33 1.53
N THR A 392 2.11 5.51 1.80
CA THR A 392 3.19 4.98 0.96
C THR A 392 3.18 3.45 0.94
N GLN A 393 2.93 2.79 2.07
CA GLN A 393 2.75 1.34 2.13
C GLN A 393 1.56 0.89 1.28
N VAL A 394 0.42 1.56 1.38
CA VAL A 394 -0.76 1.31 0.53
C VAL A 394 -0.41 1.39 -0.95
N LYS A 395 0.28 2.45 -1.39
CA LYS A 395 0.71 2.61 -2.79
C LYS A 395 1.60 1.45 -3.25
N ASN A 396 2.52 1.00 -2.42
CA ASN A 396 3.44 -0.09 -2.77
C ASN A 396 2.70 -1.43 -2.90
N ILE A 397 1.78 -1.73 -2.00
CA ILE A 397 0.95 -2.94 -2.05
C ILE A 397 0.14 -2.95 -3.35
N ILE A 398 -0.57 -1.85 -3.63
CA ILE A 398 -1.43 -1.76 -4.80
C ILE A 398 -0.61 -1.84 -6.10
N LYS A 399 0.52 -1.13 -6.21
CA LYS A 399 1.41 -1.21 -7.38
C LYS A 399 1.90 -2.63 -7.64
N THR A 400 2.24 -3.36 -6.57
CA THR A 400 2.67 -4.76 -6.69
C THR A 400 1.53 -5.62 -7.23
N LYS A 401 0.32 -5.50 -6.67
CA LYS A 401 -0.86 -6.26 -7.12
C LYS A 401 -1.31 -5.92 -8.54
N ASN A 402 -1.24 -4.64 -8.93
CA ASN A 402 -1.44 -4.20 -10.31
C ASN A 402 -0.46 -4.91 -11.24
N GLY A 403 0.84 -4.87 -10.93
CA GLY A 403 1.87 -5.55 -11.70
C GLY A 403 1.62 -7.04 -11.84
N THR A 404 1.16 -7.71 -10.77
CA THR A 404 0.75 -9.12 -10.80
C THR A 404 -0.39 -9.36 -11.80
N CYS A 405 -1.46 -8.57 -11.76
CA CYS A 405 -2.59 -8.72 -12.69
C CYS A 405 -2.16 -8.57 -14.17
N LEU A 406 -1.28 -7.61 -14.46
CA LEU A 406 -0.75 -7.40 -15.81
C LEU A 406 0.18 -8.55 -16.24
N GLN A 407 0.95 -9.11 -15.31
CA GLN A 407 1.80 -10.27 -15.59
C GLN A 407 0.96 -11.52 -15.84
N GLU A 408 -0.06 -11.78 -15.03
CA GLU A 408 -1.01 -12.88 -15.26
C GLU A 408 -1.66 -12.80 -16.65
N ALA A 409 -2.02 -11.59 -17.10
CA ALA A 409 -2.55 -11.36 -18.44
C ALA A 409 -1.53 -11.70 -19.53
N LYS A 410 -0.27 -11.26 -19.39
CA LYS A 410 0.81 -11.60 -20.32
C LYS A 410 1.11 -13.10 -20.33
N ASP A 411 1.09 -13.73 -19.16
CA ASP A 411 1.30 -15.17 -19.03
C ASP A 411 0.19 -15.93 -19.75
N LEU A 412 -1.08 -15.51 -19.65
CA LEU A 412 -2.16 -16.13 -20.43
C LEU A 412 -2.06 -15.85 -21.93
N ILE A 413 -1.55 -14.68 -22.35
CA ILE A 413 -1.24 -14.40 -23.75
C ILE A 413 -0.18 -15.37 -24.30
N SER A 414 0.78 -15.81 -23.47
CA SER A 414 1.77 -16.81 -23.89
C SER A 414 1.18 -18.21 -24.21
N TRP A 415 -0.09 -18.45 -23.87
CA TRP A 415 -0.86 -19.64 -24.29
C TRP A 415 -1.50 -19.46 -25.68
N SER A 416 -1.04 -18.48 -26.46
CA SER A 416 -1.43 -18.25 -27.84
C SER A 416 -0.20 -18.17 -28.75
N LEU A 417 -0.41 -18.43 -30.03
CA LEU A 417 0.58 -18.27 -31.09
C LEU A 417 0.44 -16.89 -31.71
N VAL A 418 1.56 -16.23 -31.95
CA VAL A 418 1.58 -14.95 -32.67
C VAL A 418 1.39 -15.22 -34.17
N ASP A 419 0.53 -14.42 -34.80
CA ASP A 419 0.29 -14.50 -36.23
C ASP A 419 1.58 -14.17 -36.98
N ASN A 420 2.06 -15.09 -37.81
CA ASN A 420 3.30 -14.96 -38.57
C ASN A 420 3.06 -14.80 -40.08
N GLU A 421 1.91 -14.24 -40.46
CA GLU A 421 1.44 -14.09 -41.86
C GLU A 421 1.31 -15.40 -42.65
N SER A 422 1.39 -16.56 -41.98
CA SER A 422 1.12 -17.86 -42.59
C SER A 422 -0.31 -17.93 -43.14
N GLU A 423 -0.48 -18.57 -44.30
CA GLU A 423 -1.79 -18.84 -44.88
C GLU A 423 -2.71 -19.60 -43.91
N LEU A 424 -2.13 -20.39 -43.00
CA LEU A 424 -2.84 -21.11 -41.95
C LEU A 424 -3.61 -20.16 -41.00
N PHE A 425 -3.04 -19.00 -40.69
CA PHE A 425 -3.62 -18.00 -39.79
C PHE A 425 -4.44 -16.93 -40.52
N SER A 426 -4.57 -17.04 -41.85
CA SER A 426 -5.42 -16.15 -42.64
C SER A 426 -6.92 -16.35 -42.37
N ARG A 427 -7.29 -17.49 -41.79
CA ARG A 427 -8.67 -17.85 -41.45
C ARG A 427 -8.84 -17.82 -39.93
N PRO A 428 -9.96 -17.30 -39.42
CA PRO A 428 -10.18 -17.14 -37.98
C PRO A 428 -10.38 -18.48 -37.25
N ILE A 429 -10.74 -19.54 -37.97
CA ILE A 429 -10.95 -20.88 -37.44
C ILE A 429 -10.40 -21.90 -38.44
N VAL A 430 -9.49 -22.76 -38.01
CA VAL A 430 -8.89 -23.82 -38.84
C VAL A 430 -8.66 -25.08 -38.03
N TRP A 431 -9.11 -26.23 -38.55
CA TRP A 431 -8.76 -27.53 -38.01
C TRP A 431 -7.38 -27.95 -38.52
N ILE A 432 -6.54 -28.39 -37.58
CA ILE A 432 -5.21 -28.96 -37.81
C ILE A 432 -5.24 -30.36 -37.22
N TYR A 433 -4.88 -31.35 -38.03
CA TYR A 433 -4.88 -32.74 -37.58
C TYR A 433 -3.46 -33.26 -37.42
N MET A 434 -3.18 -33.81 -36.26
CA MET A 434 -1.93 -34.51 -35.98
C MET A 434 -2.14 -36.01 -36.21
N PRO A 435 -1.43 -36.64 -37.16
CA PRO A 435 -1.58 -38.07 -37.39
C PRO A 435 -0.90 -38.86 -36.28
N LEU A 436 -1.44 -40.05 -36.03
CA LEU A 436 -0.78 -41.07 -35.22
C LEU A 436 -1.19 -42.46 -35.72
N TYR A 437 -0.37 -43.45 -35.45
CA TYR A 437 -0.78 -44.85 -35.59
C TYR A 437 -1.03 -45.45 -34.23
N VAL A 438 -2.09 -46.23 -34.11
CA VAL A 438 -2.48 -46.91 -32.89
C VAL A 438 -2.62 -48.39 -33.16
N MET A 439 -2.16 -49.19 -32.20
CA MET A 439 -2.31 -50.64 -32.19
C MET A 439 -2.82 -51.08 -30.82
N PHE A 440 -3.91 -51.83 -30.82
CA PHE A 440 -4.41 -52.50 -29.61
C PHE A 440 -3.89 -53.93 -29.59
N ILE A 441 -3.25 -54.31 -28.48
CA ILE A 441 -2.56 -55.58 -28.31
C ILE A 441 -3.13 -56.26 -27.07
N GLU A 442 -3.57 -57.50 -27.22
CA GLU A 442 -4.00 -58.36 -26.13
C GLU A 442 -2.86 -59.31 -25.74
N ASN A 443 -2.59 -59.45 -24.44
CA ASN A 443 -1.75 -60.52 -23.94
C ASN A 443 -2.62 -61.77 -23.71
N GLU A 444 -2.39 -62.82 -24.48
CA GLU A 444 -3.22 -64.04 -24.49
C GLU A 444 -3.22 -64.78 -23.13
N GLU A 445 -2.20 -64.58 -22.30
CA GLU A 445 -2.07 -65.27 -21.00
C GLU A 445 -2.88 -64.61 -19.88
N ILE A 446 -2.95 -63.28 -19.88
CA ILE A 446 -3.60 -62.49 -18.82
C ILE A 446 -4.89 -61.81 -19.29
N LEU A 447 -5.19 -61.84 -20.59
CA LEU A 447 -6.33 -61.20 -21.25
C LEU A 447 -6.40 -59.68 -21.00
N GLU A 448 -5.25 -59.06 -20.78
CA GLU A 448 -5.13 -57.61 -20.66
C GLU A 448 -4.83 -57.01 -22.03
N GLU A 449 -5.61 -56.00 -22.39
CA GLU A 449 -5.42 -55.19 -23.59
C GLU A 449 -4.64 -53.93 -23.26
N LYS A 450 -3.64 -53.61 -24.10
CA LYS A 450 -2.90 -52.36 -24.03
C LYS A 450 -2.94 -51.63 -25.36
N MET A 451 -2.96 -50.30 -25.30
CA MET A 451 -2.79 -49.44 -26.45
C MET A 451 -1.32 -49.08 -26.64
N VAL A 452 -0.80 -49.21 -27.87
CA VAL A 452 0.51 -48.68 -28.25
C VAL A 452 0.32 -47.70 -29.39
N ALA A 453 0.89 -46.50 -29.26
CA ALA A 453 0.77 -45.45 -30.25
C ALA A 453 2.14 -44.93 -30.72
N VAL A 454 2.22 -44.61 -32.02
CA VAL A 454 3.33 -43.88 -32.64
C VAL A 454 2.86 -42.47 -32.92
N TYR A 455 3.52 -41.52 -32.28
CA TYR A 455 3.29 -40.08 -32.41
C TYR A 455 4.24 -39.48 -33.47
N PRO A 456 4.04 -38.21 -33.82
CA PRO A 456 4.98 -37.56 -34.72
C PRO A 456 6.41 -37.49 -34.15
N GLY A 457 7.41 -37.72 -35.00
CA GLY A 457 8.81 -37.87 -34.59
C GLY A 457 9.83 -37.64 -35.71
N PHE A 458 11.08 -37.41 -35.33
CA PHE A 458 12.22 -37.36 -36.25
C PHE A 458 12.75 -38.75 -36.53
N ILE A 459 13.04 -39.02 -37.80
CA ILE A 459 13.80 -40.20 -38.21
C ILE A 459 15.28 -39.85 -38.20
N THR A 460 16.05 -40.67 -37.50
CA THR A 460 17.48 -40.42 -37.26
C THR A 460 18.36 -41.27 -38.17
N ASP A 461 19.57 -40.79 -38.39
CA ASP A 461 20.61 -41.51 -39.13
C ASP A 461 21.21 -42.68 -38.32
N ASP A 462 20.88 -42.84 -37.02
CA ASP A 462 21.37 -43.94 -36.17
C ASP A 462 20.56 -45.23 -36.37
N PRO A 463 21.18 -46.33 -36.87
CA PRO A 463 20.52 -47.62 -37.03
C PRO A 463 19.95 -48.22 -35.74
N ASN A 464 20.50 -47.87 -34.57
CA ASN A 464 20.05 -48.40 -33.28
C ASN A 464 18.93 -47.57 -32.65
N ASN A 465 18.73 -46.33 -33.11
CA ASN A 465 17.72 -45.43 -32.57
C ASN A 465 17.03 -44.61 -33.67
N ARG A 466 16.42 -45.32 -34.64
CA ARG A 466 15.85 -44.76 -35.88
C ARG A 466 14.71 -43.76 -35.70
N TYR A 467 14.14 -43.62 -34.51
CA TYR A 467 13.02 -42.74 -34.23
C TYR A 467 13.28 -42.00 -32.92
N GLN A 468 13.07 -40.69 -32.95
CA GLN A 468 13.13 -39.83 -31.78
C GLN A 468 11.90 -38.92 -31.76
N GLU A 469 11.28 -38.75 -30.59
CA GLU A 469 10.18 -37.79 -30.42
C GLU A 469 10.63 -36.36 -30.76
N ILE A 470 9.74 -35.55 -31.34
CA ILE A 470 10.04 -34.16 -31.76
C ILE A 470 10.51 -33.28 -30.60
N SER A 471 9.97 -33.51 -29.40
CA SER A 471 10.26 -32.73 -28.21
C SER A 471 9.94 -33.51 -26.93
N GLY A 472 10.46 -33.05 -25.80
CA GLY A 472 10.06 -33.54 -24.49
C GLY A 472 8.57 -33.34 -24.21
N ALA A 473 7.95 -32.26 -24.74
CA ALA A 473 6.50 -32.05 -24.58
C ALA A 473 5.67 -33.11 -25.31
N MET A 474 6.16 -33.65 -26.44
CA MET A 474 5.52 -34.77 -27.14
C MET A 474 5.66 -36.08 -26.35
N LEU A 475 6.82 -36.30 -25.73
CA LEU A 475 7.02 -37.45 -24.84
C LEU A 475 6.06 -37.39 -23.64
N ASN A 476 5.96 -36.22 -23.01
CA ASN A 476 5.03 -36.00 -21.89
C ASN A 476 3.57 -36.21 -22.33
N LEU A 477 3.19 -35.79 -23.54
CA LEU A 477 1.85 -36.06 -24.09
C LEU A 477 1.60 -37.56 -24.22
N LYS A 478 2.55 -38.31 -24.77
CA LYS A 478 2.45 -39.78 -24.91
C LYS A 478 2.28 -40.46 -23.56
N GLU A 479 3.05 -40.06 -22.55
CA GLU A 479 2.91 -40.58 -21.18
C GLU A 479 1.55 -40.23 -20.59
N ALA A 480 1.13 -38.97 -20.68
CA ALA A 480 -0.17 -38.51 -20.17
C ALA A 480 -1.36 -39.20 -20.86
N VAL A 481 -1.26 -39.51 -22.16
CA VAL A 481 -2.31 -40.26 -22.88
C VAL A 481 -2.41 -41.68 -22.37
N ASN A 482 -1.29 -42.36 -22.20
CA ASN A 482 -1.29 -43.74 -21.71
C ASN A 482 -1.87 -43.82 -20.29
N GLU A 483 -1.54 -42.86 -19.42
CA GLU A 483 -2.15 -42.77 -18.09
C GLU A 483 -3.66 -42.47 -18.18
N ARG A 484 -4.06 -41.47 -18.96
CA ARG A 484 -5.47 -41.08 -19.08
C ARG A 484 -6.36 -42.13 -19.73
N ILE A 485 -5.86 -42.93 -20.65
CA ILE A 485 -6.66 -43.98 -21.29
C ILE A 485 -7.00 -45.10 -20.30
N GLU A 486 -6.16 -45.34 -19.30
CA GLU A 486 -6.50 -46.30 -18.22
C GLU A 486 -7.49 -45.71 -17.22
N GLU A 487 -7.48 -44.39 -16.99
CA GLU A 487 -8.35 -43.71 -16.02
C GLU A 487 -9.68 -43.22 -16.59
N ASP A 488 -9.73 -42.84 -17.87
CA ASP A 488 -10.86 -42.23 -18.57
C ASP A 488 -11.41 -43.16 -19.65
N MET A 489 -12.44 -43.92 -19.28
CA MET A 489 -13.11 -44.86 -20.19
C MET A 489 -13.68 -44.19 -21.45
N ALA A 490 -14.11 -42.92 -21.38
CA ALA A 490 -14.66 -42.24 -22.54
C ALA A 490 -13.55 -41.93 -23.56
N LEU A 491 -12.39 -41.49 -23.08
CA LEU A 491 -11.22 -41.30 -23.92
C LEU A 491 -10.77 -42.62 -24.55
N ARG A 492 -10.63 -43.69 -23.75
CA ARG A 492 -10.27 -45.03 -24.24
C ARG A 492 -11.21 -45.53 -25.33
N SER A 493 -12.52 -45.44 -25.09
CA SER A 493 -13.55 -45.87 -26.03
C SER A 493 -13.48 -45.09 -27.35
N ASN A 494 -13.12 -43.81 -27.33
CA ASN A 494 -12.91 -43.01 -28.55
C ASN A 494 -11.76 -43.57 -29.42
N PHE A 495 -10.64 -43.96 -28.79
CA PHE A 495 -9.52 -44.58 -29.50
C PHE A 495 -9.87 -45.98 -30.01
N GLU A 496 -10.51 -46.81 -29.20
CA GLU A 496 -10.93 -48.17 -29.59
C GLU A 496 -11.92 -48.13 -30.76
N PHE A 497 -13.00 -47.37 -30.63
CA PHE A 497 -14.04 -47.26 -31.65
C PHE A 497 -13.49 -46.68 -32.96
N SER A 498 -12.62 -45.66 -32.88
CA SER A 498 -11.96 -45.10 -34.05
C SER A 498 -11.00 -46.10 -34.70
N SER A 499 -10.30 -46.90 -33.90
CA SER A 499 -9.41 -47.95 -34.38
C SER A 499 -10.19 -49.08 -35.07
N GLU A 500 -11.32 -49.53 -34.52
CA GLU A 500 -12.15 -50.59 -35.09
C GLU A 500 -12.81 -50.17 -36.39
N ASN A 501 -13.40 -48.98 -36.44
CA ASN A 501 -14.08 -48.47 -37.63
C ASN A 501 -13.17 -48.37 -38.85
N ARG A 502 -11.86 -48.19 -38.62
CA ARG A 502 -10.86 -48.10 -39.69
C ARG A 502 -9.66 -49.00 -39.46
N ASN A 503 -9.96 -50.25 -39.09
CA ASN A 503 -8.94 -51.25 -38.87
C ASN A 503 -8.23 -51.62 -40.17
N LEU A 504 -6.95 -51.29 -40.28
CA LEU A 504 -6.11 -51.60 -41.44
C LEU A 504 -5.93 -53.11 -41.60
N LEU A 505 -6.09 -53.89 -40.53
CA LEU A 505 -6.06 -55.36 -40.58
C LEU A 505 -7.13 -55.93 -41.53
N ASN A 506 -8.25 -55.22 -41.70
CA ASN A 506 -9.34 -55.63 -42.60
C ASN A 506 -9.02 -55.33 -44.08
N ASP A 507 -7.94 -54.60 -44.39
CA ASP A 507 -7.52 -54.32 -45.76
C ASP A 507 -6.72 -55.52 -46.32
N PRO A 508 -7.25 -56.26 -47.31
CA PRO A 508 -6.57 -57.41 -47.89
C PRO A 508 -5.26 -57.04 -48.61
N SER A 509 -5.05 -55.76 -48.92
CA SER A 509 -3.82 -55.26 -49.53
C SER A 509 -2.77 -54.79 -48.51
N LEU A 510 -3.06 -54.80 -47.21
CA LEU A 510 -2.18 -54.29 -46.15
C LEU A 510 -0.78 -54.92 -46.21
N ALA A 511 -0.70 -56.25 -46.24
CA ALA A 511 0.57 -56.97 -46.27
C ALA A 511 1.42 -56.58 -47.49
N LYS A 512 0.78 -56.39 -48.66
CA LYS A 512 1.45 -55.95 -49.88
C LYS A 512 1.94 -54.50 -49.78
N LYS A 513 1.13 -53.60 -49.20
CA LYS A 513 1.51 -52.19 -48.98
C LYS A 513 2.71 -52.08 -48.03
N ILE A 514 2.71 -52.82 -46.92
CA ILE A 514 3.84 -52.86 -45.99
C ILE A 514 5.10 -53.41 -46.70
N GLN A 515 5.00 -54.49 -47.48
CA GLN A 515 6.14 -55.04 -48.23
C GLN A 515 6.72 -54.05 -49.26
N GLN A 516 5.86 -53.25 -49.91
CA GLN A 516 6.30 -52.18 -50.79
C GLN A 516 7.04 -51.09 -50.02
N GLY A 517 6.52 -50.67 -48.87
CA GLY A 517 7.18 -49.71 -47.97
C GLY A 517 8.54 -50.20 -47.45
N ILE A 518 8.66 -51.46 -47.03
CA ILE A 518 9.95 -52.07 -46.65
C ILE A 518 10.96 -51.93 -47.79
N SER A 519 10.55 -52.25 -49.01
CA SER A 519 11.42 -52.23 -50.18
C SER A 519 11.90 -50.82 -50.50
N ALA A 520 11.05 -49.82 -50.33
CA ALA A 520 11.38 -48.40 -50.52
C ALA A 520 12.29 -47.88 -49.40
N LEU A 521 11.96 -48.15 -48.13
CA LEU A 521 12.79 -47.77 -46.98
C LEU A 521 14.18 -48.42 -46.97
N ARG A 522 14.31 -49.64 -47.51
CA ARG A 522 15.61 -50.29 -47.70
C ARG A 522 16.46 -49.56 -48.74
N ARG A 523 15.85 -49.12 -49.85
CA ARG A 523 16.56 -48.36 -50.89
C ARG A 523 17.06 -47.01 -50.38
N THR A 524 16.34 -46.40 -49.45
CA THR A 524 16.70 -45.13 -48.81
C THR A 524 17.59 -45.30 -47.59
N THR A 525 18.05 -46.51 -47.29
CA THR A 525 18.92 -46.87 -46.15
C THR A 525 18.35 -46.56 -44.75
N ILE A 526 17.06 -46.26 -44.67
CA ILE A 526 16.36 -46.02 -43.39
C ILE A 526 16.20 -47.33 -42.62
N LEU A 527 15.89 -48.44 -43.31
CA LEU A 527 15.87 -49.78 -42.70
C LEU A 527 17.21 -50.50 -42.88
N SER A 528 17.72 -51.09 -41.79
CA SER A 528 18.83 -52.05 -41.84
C SER A 528 18.32 -53.44 -42.23
N GLU A 529 19.23 -54.33 -42.66
CA GLU A 529 18.89 -55.71 -43.01
C GLU A 529 18.30 -56.49 -41.82
N GLN A 530 18.77 -56.20 -40.60
CA GLN A 530 18.22 -56.78 -39.38
C GLN A 530 16.78 -56.32 -39.15
N MET A 531 16.51 -55.01 -39.26
CA MET A 531 15.16 -54.46 -39.08
C MET A 531 14.17 -55.01 -40.12
N GLU A 532 14.61 -55.20 -41.36
CA GLU A 532 13.78 -55.83 -42.39
C GLU A 532 13.41 -57.27 -42.02
N ASN A 533 14.37 -58.07 -41.58
CA ASN A 533 14.12 -59.46 -41.18
C ASN A 533 13.15 -59.54 -39.99
N GLU A 534 13.33 -58.66 -38.99
CA GLU A 534 12.40 -58.51 -37.88
C GLU A 534 10.99 -58.16 -38.38
N LEU A 535 10.87 -57.16 -39.25
CA LEU A 535 9.57 -56.70 -39.76
C LEU A 535 8.86 -57.76 -40.60
N ARG A 536 9.59 -58.48 -41.48
CA ARG A 536 9.05 -59.59 -42.27
C ARG A 536 8.56 -60.73 -41.38
N SER A 537 9.26 -61.02 -40.29
CA SER A 537 8.82 -62.04 -39.32
C SER A 537 7.53 -61.64 -38.61
N LYS A 538 7.39 -60.36 -38.26
CA LYS A 538 6.20 -59.80 -37.61
C LYS A 538 5.02 -59.60 -38.57
N LEU A 539 5.27 -59.43 -39.88
CA LEU A 539 4.22 -59.39 -40.89
C LEU A 539 3.38 -60.69 -40.90
N GLY A 540 4.01 -61.82 -40.56
CA GLY A 540 3.33 -63.12 -40.42
C GLY A 540 2.24 -63.12 -39.34
N LEU A 541 2.28 -62.20 -38.37
CA LEU A 541 1.26 -62.05 -37.31
C LEU A 541 -0.02 -61.37 -37.80
N ILE A 542 0.03 -60.73 -38.97
CA ILE A 542 -1.10 -60.02 -39.58
C ILE A 542 -1.66 -60.74 -40.81
N SER A 543 -0.98 -61.79 -41.29
CA SER A 543 -1.21 -62.40 -42.60
C SER A 543 -2.15 -63.61 -42.59
N GLN A 544 -3.03 -63.73 -41.59
CA GLN A 544 -3.98 -64.85 -41.47
C GLN A 544 -5.37 -64.49 -41.96
#